data_AF-D8QU53-F1
#
_entry.id   AF-D8QU53-F1
#
_cell.length_a   1.000
_cell.length_b   1.000
_cell.length_c   1.000
_cell.angle_alpha   90.00
_cell.angle_beta   90.00
_cell.angle_gamma   90.00
#
_symmetry.space_group_name_H-M   'P 1'
#
loop_
_entity.id
_entity.type
_entity.pdbx_description
1 polymer ?
#
loop_
_entity_poly.entity_id
_entity_poly.type
_entity_poly.pdbx_seq_one_letter_code
_entity_poly.pdbx_strand_id
1 'polypeptide(L)'
;MGFNWESHSKKPWYVDLKEKAPVIAQAGVTDIWLPPPSQSVDRQGYLPSQLYDLNSSSYGNEAQLKELIDTLHEQGICCIADIVINHRSGWKQDAQGHWNIFEGGTPDKRLDWGPWAVVCNDIYRSGGQGKQDTGESYAAAPDLDHTNKQVQDELTDWLNWMKAEIGFDGWRFDFVKGYAPKYTKLYCQRTDPSFVVGELWTSLNYVSGRLAADQNFHRQQLCDWIDGTGGWGCAFDFTTKGVLQEAVKMELWRLRDKEGRPPGLVGWYPKKAVTFVDNHDTGSTQRHWHFPDEKVHLGYVYILTHPGIPCIFYDHYFYWGLQEQINQLLELRLRNKINAESKIKIQAADFDMYVATIADRLIVKLGPRFDMGPLLPKSSTWKLVMAGSEYAIWESTKKMAGVAPSEPEIIVVKSGPSETGDENIEVKITSDMSCETVNRIMEEVPDMVSNLHDVEKVVEECKVEYEDEGEDEEEDEEEEESSKKKLRK
;
A
#
# COMPACT_ATOMS: atom_id res chain seq x y z
N MET A 1 6.26 4.34 -1.20
CA MET A 1 6.33 5.81 -1.04
C MET A 1 7.33 6.14 0.06
N GLY A 2 8.38 6.91 -0.25
CA GLY A 2 9.53 7.18 0.63
C GLY A 2 9.43 8.49 1.43
N PHE A 3 8.23 8.98 1.71
CA PHE A 3 7.99 10.20 2.49
C PHE A 3 6.57 10.21 3.05
N ASN A 4 6.30 11.17 3.92
CA ASN A 4 4.97 11.50 4.43
C ASN A 4 4.75 13.03 4.35
N TRP A 5 3.59 13.52 4.76
CA TRP A 5 3.27 14.96 4.66
C TRP A 5 4.16 15.86 5.52
N GLU A 6 4.75 15.33 6.59
CA GLU A 6 5.62 16.05 7.54
C GLU A 6 7.12 15.90 7.22
N SER A 7 7.51 15.11 6.23
CA SER A 7 8.92 14.82 5.91
C SER A 7 9.74 16.10 5.66
N HIS A 8 9.13 17.16 5.10
CA HIS A 8 9.78 18.46 4.88
C HIS A 8 10.20 19.21 6.17
N SER A 9 9.68 18.78 7.32
CA SER A 9 10.00 19.34 8.63
C SER A 9 11.23 18.69 9.26
N LYS A 10 11.57 17.48 8.82
CA LYS A 10 12.71 16.68 9.28
C LYS A 10 13.91 16.96 8.38
N LYS A 11 14.76 17.92 8.76
CA LYS A 11 15.87 18.37 7.91
C LYS A 11 17.22 17.71 8.28
N PRO A 12 17.99 17.20 7.30
CA PRO A 12 17.61 16.94 5.90
C PRO A 12 16.97 15.55 5.75
N TRP A 13 15.77 15.50 5.18
CA TRP A 13 14.99 14.28 4.93
C TRP A 13 15.76 13.28 4.06
N TYR A 14 16.47 13.77 3.04
CA TYR A 14 17.25 12.91 2.15
C TYR A 14 18.34 12.13 2.91
N VAL A 15 18.90 12.69 3.99
CA VAL A 15 19.88 11.99 4.82
C VAL A 15 19.23 10.92 5.69
N ASP A 16 18.09 11.22 6.33
CA ASP A 16 17.33 10.22 7.11
C ASP A 16 16.88 9.05 6.23
N LEU A 17 16.40 9.33 5.02
CA LEU A 17 15.98 8.29 4.09
C LEU A 17 17.16 7.47 3.56
N LYS A 18 18.33 8.10 3.35
CA LYS A 18 19.56 7.42 2.91
C LYS A 18 19.99 6.37 3.94
N GLU A 19 19.93 6.70 5.23
CA GLU A 19 20.24 5.76 6.32
C GLU A 19 19.29 4.55 6.36
N LYS A 20 18.08 4.67 5.80
CA LYS A 20 17.08 3.60 5.72
C LYS A 20 17.19 2.76 4.46
N ALA A 21 17.99 3.16 3.46
CA ALA A 21 18.11 2.44 2.19
C ALA A 21 18.43 0.94 2.34
N PRO A 22 19.36 0.50 3.22
CA PRO A 22 19.63 -0.93 3.41
C PRO A 22 18.42 -1.71 3.94
N VAL A 23 17.64 -1.12 4.85
CA VAL A 23 16.44 -1.74 5.42
C VAL A 23 15.34 -1.86 4.36
N ILE A 24 15.17 -0.83 3.53
CA ILE A 24 14.22 -0.83 2.41
C ILE A 24 14.59 -1.91 1.39
N ALA A 25 15.87 -2.02 1.06
CA ALA A 25 16.39 -3.02 0.13
C ALA A 25 16.21 -4.45 0.65
N GLN A 26 16.50 -4.68 1.92
CA GLN A 26 16.34 -5.99 2.56
C GLN A 26 14.87 -6.46 2.54
N ALA A 27 13.90 -5.55 2.61
CA ALA A 27 12.48 -5.87 2.48
C ALA A 27 12.09 -6.31 1.05
N GLY A 28 12.97 -6.15 0.06
CA GLY A 28 12.70 -6.50 -1.34
C GLY A 28 11.92 -5.45 -2.11
N VAL A 29 11.92 -4.19 -1.65
CA VAL A 29 11.37 -3.05 -2.39
C VAL A 29 12.24 -2.78 -3.64
N THR A 30 11.60 -2.60 -4.78
CA THR A 30 12.28 -2.38 -6.07
C THR A 30 12.33 -0.91 -6.50
N ASP A 31 11.36 -0.11 -6.04
CA ASP A 31 11.17 1.28 -6.45
C ASP A 31 10.78 2.14 -5.25
N ILE A 32 11.34 3.35 -5.17
CA ILE A 32 10.99 4.34 -4.15
C ILE A 32 10.53 5.65 -4.78
N TRP A 33 9.31 6.05 -4.43
CA TRP A 33 8.75 7.36 -4.78
C TRP A 33 9.22 8.42 -3.78
N LEU A 34 10.01 9.38 -4.29
CA LEU A 34 10.58 10.52 -3.56
C LEU A 34 9.70 11.77 -3.75
N PRO A 35 9.68 12.70 -2.78
CA PRO A 35 8.84 13.90 -2.86
C PRO A 35 9.29 14.86 -3.96
N PRO A 36 8.47 15.87 -4.32
CA PRO A 36 8.86 16.88 -5.29
C PRO A 36 10.18 17.57 -4.86
N PRO A 37 11.23 17.54 -5.68
CA PRO A 37 12.57 17.94 -5.24
C PRO A 37 12.89 19.42 -5.52
N SER A 38 12.06 20.11 -6.29
CA SER A 38 12.29 21.49 -6.70
C SER A 38 11.96 22.49 -5.60
N GLN A 39 12.46 23.72 -5.76
CA GLN A 39 12.03 24.87 -4.98
C GLN A 39 10.51 25.06 -5.14
N SER A 40 9.85 25.27 -4.01
CA SER A 40 8.40 25.40 -3.93
C SER A 40 7.98 26.49 -2.96
N VAL A 41 6.77 27.04 -3.17
CA VAL A 41 6.16 28.02 -2.28
C VAL A 41 5.68 27.37 -0.99
N ASP A 42 5.03 26.21 -1.10
CA ASP A 42 4.75 25.34 0.05
C ASP A 42 6.00 24.52 0.40
N ARG A 43 6.05 24.00 1.61
CA ARG A 43 7.22 23.23 2.06
C ARG A 43 7.18 21.78 1.58
N GLN A 44 6.02 21.28 1.20
CA GLN A 44 5.80 19.90 0.75
C GLN A 44 6.15 19.70 -0.73
N GLY A 45 6.30 20.79 -1.49
CA GLY A 45 6.80 20.75 -2.87
C GLY A 45 5.72 20.78 -3.95
N TYR A 46 4.44 20.87 -3.57
CA TYR A 46 3.31 20.80 -4.49
C TYR A 46 2.88 22.16 -5.08
N LEU A 47 3.55 23.27 -4.75
CA LEU A 47 3.41 24.59 -5.39
C LEU A 47 4.73 25.04 -6.02
N PRO A 48 5.35 24.25 -6.92
CA PRO A 48 6.71 24.46 -7.39
C PRO A 48 6.86 25.79 -8.14
N SER A 49 8.02 26.45 -8.03
CA SER A 49 8.32 27.65 -8.82
C SER A 49 9.61 27.47 -9.64
N GLN A 50 10.78 27.40 -9.02
CA GLN A 50 12.05 27.23 -9.74
C GLN A 50 12.41 25.75 -9.90
N LEU A 51 12.01 25.13 -11.03
CA LEU A 51 12.10 23.68 -11.20
C LEU A 51 13.54 23.13 -11.17
N TYR A 52 14.54 23.90 -11.60
CA TYR A 52 15.95 23.50 -11.56
C TYR A 52 16.65 23.81 -10.24
N ASP A 53 16.03 24.60 -9.35
CA ASP A 53 16.61 24.87 -8.03
C ASP A 53 16.21 23.75 -7.06
N LEU A 54 17.06 22.73 -6.93
CA LEU A 54 16.88 21.66 -5.94
C LEU A 54 17.53 22.01 -4.58
N ASN A 55 18.32 23.09 -4.50
CA ASN A 55 19.02 23.47 -3.26
C ASN A 55 18.08 24.15 -2.26
N SER A 56 17.00 24.75 -2.74
CA SER A 56 15.97 25.39 -1.91
C SER A 56 14.85 24.46 -1.45
N SER A 57 14.91 23.17 -1.79
CA SER A 57 13.93 22.18 -1.32
C SER A 57 13.93 22.06 0.21
N SER A 58 12.75 21.87 0.80
CA SER A 58 12.65 21.65 2.24
C SER A 58 13.10 20.25 2.68
N TYR A 59 13.26 19.32 1.75
CA TYR A 59 13.70 17.94 2.03
C TYR A 59 15.22 17.81 2.12
N GLY A 60 15.98 18.70 1.48
CA GLY A 60 17.43 18.68 1.42
C GLY A 60 17.91 19.35 0.14
N ASN A 61 19.22 19.44 -0.04
CA ASN A 61 19.81 20.08 -1.23
C ASN A 61 20.11 19.07 -2.36
N GLU A 62 20.55 19.58 -3.52
CA GLU A 62 20.85 18.76 -4.70
C GLU A 62 21.88 17.66 -4.41
N ALA A 63 22.97 18.00 -3.71
CA ALA A 63 24.02 17.03 -3.39
C ALA A 63 23.50 15.88 -2.50
N GLN A 64 22.68 16.21 -1.49
CA GLN A 64 22.06 15.22 -0.60
C GLN A 64 21.07 14.32 -1.35
N LEU A 65 20.31 14.88 -2.29
CA LEU A 65 19.41 14.11 -3.14
C LEU A 65 20.18 13.13 -4.03
N LYS A 66 21.26 13.58 -4.67
CA LYS A 66 22.13 12.72 -5.48
C LYS A 66 22.76 11.61 -4.67
N GLU A 67 23.32 11.92 -3.49
CA GLU A 67 23.87 10.90 -2.59
C GLU A 67 22.82 9.85 -2.16
N LEU A 68 21.58 10.27 -1.90
CA LEU A 68 20.47 9.37 -1.60
C LEU A 68 20.18 8.45 -2.78
N ILE A 69 20.04 9.01 -3.98
CA ILE A 69 19.75 8.25 -5.21
C ILE A 69 20.87 7.26 -5.50
N ASP A 70 22.13 7.70 -5.44
CA ASP A 70 23.31 6.83 -5.62
C ASP A 70 23.28 5.66 -4.63
N THR A 71 22.99 5.93 -3.34
CA THR A 71 22.89 4.89 -2.31
C THR A 71 21.74 3.90 -2.59
N LEU A 72 20.59 4.38 -3.08
CA LEU A 72 19.46 3.53 -3.44
C LEU A 72 19.78 2.67 -4.67
N HIS A 73 20.46 3.23 -5.67
CA HIS A 73 20.93 2.51 -6.85
C HIS A 73 21.97 1.44 -6.51
N GLU A 74 22.88 1.69 -5.56
CA GLU A 74 23.82 0.69 -5.04
C GLU A 74 23.10 -0.53 -4.43
N GLN A 75 21.88 -0.33 -3.91
CA GLN A 75 21.02 -1.39 -3.41
C GLN A 75 20.07 -1.98 -4.48
N GLY A 76 20.14 -1.49 -5.72
CA GLY A 76 19.29 -1.93 -6.83
C GLY A 76 17.85 -1.38 -6.81
N ILE A 77 17.61 -0.27 -6.09
CA ILE A 77 16.30 0.37 -5.97
C ILE A 77 16.18 1.52 -6.98
N CYS A 78 15.15 1.50 -7.82
CA CYS A 78 14.83 2.61 -8.73
C CYS A 78 14.24 3.81 -7.97
N CYS A 79 14.60 5.02 -8.38
CA CYS A 79 14.14 6.27 -7.79
C CYS A 79 13.09 6.95 -8.68
N ILE A 80 11.88 7.12 -8.15
CA ILE A 80 10.74 7.72 -8.84
C ILE A 80 10.51 9.14 -8.34
N ALA A 81 10.63 10.15 -9.21
CA ALA A 81 10.36 11.54 -8.83
C ALA A 81 8.86 11.85 -8.84
N ASP A 82 8.40 12.61 -7.86
CA ASP A 82 7.09 13.26 -7.91
C ASP A 82 7.14 14.48 -8.84
N ILE A 83 6.37 14.44 -9.93
CA ILE A 83 6.38 15.40 -11.02
C ILE A 83 5.10 16.24 -10.96
N VAL A 84 5.24 17.47 -10.43
CA VAL A 84 4.18 18.47 -10.32
C VAL A 84 4.28 19.45 -11.49
N ILE A 85 3.52 19.18 -12.55
CA ILE A 85 3.56 19.97 -13.80
C ILE A 85 2.18 20.44 -14.27
N ASN A 86 1.11 20.17 -13.53
CA ASN A 86 -0.20 20.74 -13.85
C ASN A 86 -0.20 22.26 -13.70
N HIS A 87 0.25 22.70 -12.54
CA HIS A 87 0.29 24.09 -12.14
C HIS A 87 1.70 24.45 -11.69
N ARG A 88 2.01 25.76 -11.66
CA ARG A 88 3.31 26.27 -11.23
C ARG A 88 3.13 27.65 -10.62
N SER A 89 3.84 27.93 -9.54
CA SER A 89 3.80 29.23 -8.87
C SER A 89 4.63 30.27 -9.63
N GLY A 90 4.05 31.43 -9.93
CA GLY A 90 4.79 32.56 -10.48
C GLY A 90 5.85 33.07 -9.49
N TRP A 91 7.02 33.43 -10.01
CA TRP A 91 8.13 33.97 -9.22
C TRP A 91 7.98 35.46 -8.94
N LYS A 92 7.37 36.19 -9.87
CA LYS A 92 7.12 37.64 -9.77
C LYS A 92 5.72 37.98 -10.26
N GLN A 93 5.24 39.12 -9.79
CA GLN A 93 4.00 39.72 -10.28
C GLN A 93 4.24 40.50 -11.58
N ASP A 94 3.27 40.44 -12.49
CA ASP A 94 3.18 41.39 -13.61
C ASP A 94 2.73 42.80 -13.14
N ALA A 95 2.61 43.72 -14.10
CA ALA A 95 2.18 45.09 -13.81
C ALA A 95 0.72 45.19 -13.33
N GLN A 96 -0.07 44.12 -13.46
CA GLN A 96 -1.46 44.02 -13.02
C GLN A 96 -1.58 43.32 -11.66
N GLY A 97 -0.47 42.83 -11.10
CA GLY A 97 -0.41 42.17 -9.79
C GLY A 97 -0.61 40.65 -9.85
N HIS A 98 -0.60 40.03 -11.03
CA HIS A 98 -0.76 38.58 -11.16
C HIS A 98 0.58 37.86 -11.04
N TRP A 99 0.62 36.76 -10.28
CA TRP A 99 1.80 35.89 -10.15
C TRP A 99 1.96 34.97 -11.38
N ASN A 100 2.43 35.52 -12.50
CA ASN A 100 2.50 34.82 -13.80
C ASN A 100 3.83 35.05 -14.56
N ILE A 101 4.83 35.64 -13.89
CA ILE A 101 6.20 35.74 -14.39
C ILE A 101 7.01 34.66 -13.68
N PHE A 102 7.50 33.67 -14.44
CA PHE A 102 8.17 32.48 -13.90
C PHE A 102 9.69 32.61 -13.99
N GLU A 103 10.40 31.85 -13.15
CA GLU A 103 11.86 31.71 -13.19
C GLU A 103 12.21 30.23 -13.10
N GLY A 104 13.09 29.73 -13.96
CA GLY A 104 13.50 28.32 -13.97
C GLY A 104 14.49 27.93 -12.89
N GLY A 105 15.20 28.91 -12.32
CA GLY A 105 16.29 28.69 -11.37
C GLY A 105 17.68 28.60 -12.01
N THR A 106 17.85 29.03 -13.26
CA THR A 106 19.14 29.01 -13.95
C THR A 106 19.47 30.29 -14.73
N PRO A 107 20.77 30.60 -14.95
CA PRO A 107 21.17 31.83 -15.65
C PRO A 107 20.78 31.91 -17.14
N ASP A 108 20.51 30.78 -17.78
CA ASP A 108 20.18 30.66 -19.21
C ASP A 108 18.69 30.89 -19.53
N LYS A 109 17.87 31.17 -18.50
CA LYS A 109 16.45 31.52 -18.61
C LYS A 109 15.54 30.42 -19.15
N ARG A 110 15.97 29.16 -19.16
CA ARG A 110 15.05 28.03 -19.41
C ARG A 110 13.95 28.05 -18.34
N LEU A 111 12.71 27.77 -18.74
CA LEU A 111 11.53 27.86 -17.90
C LEU A 111 11.18 29.27 -17.36
N ASP A 112 11.83 30.33 -17.85
CA ASP A 112 11.45 31.72 -17.56
C ASP A 112 10.27 32.12 -18.45
N TRP A 113 9.10 31.66 -18.05
CA TRP A 113 7.87 31.89 -18.79
C TRP A 113 7.15 33.16 -18.38
N GLY A 114 6.14 33.51 -19.18
CA GLY A 114 5.18 34.57 -18.87
C GLY A 114 3.74 34.06 -18.97
N PRO A 115 2.76 34.97 -18.99
CA PRO A 115 1.33 34.64 -19.05
C PRO A 115 0.94 33.75 -20.25
N TRP A 116 1.72 33.77 -21.33
CA TRP A 116 1.52 32.94 -22.53
C TRP A 116 1.64 31.42 -22.26
N ALA A 117 2.30 31.03 -21.17
CA ALA A 117 2.47 29.64 -20.76
C ALA A 117 1.35 29.14 -19.85
N VAL A 118 0.38 30.00 -19.51
CA VAL A 118 -0.69 29.74 -18.55
C VAL A 118 -2.02 29.75 -19.28
N VAL A 119 -2.93 28.87 -18.91
CA VAL A 119 -4.23 28.72 -19.57
C VAL A 119 -5.09 29.99 -19.45
N CYS A 120 -5.86 30.33 -20.49
CA CYS A 120 -6.62 31.59 -20.50
C CYS A 120 -7.90 31.57 -19.64
N ASN A 121 -8.37 30.39 -19.26
CA ASN A 121 -9.54 30.15 -18.41
C ASN A 121 -9.16 29.74 -16.98
N ASP A 122 -7.94 30.08 -16.55
CA ASP A 122 -7.41 29.76 -15.23
C ASP A 122 -8.27 30.36 -14.09
N ILE A 123 -8.74 29.50 -13.18
CA ILE A 123 -9.57 29.88 -12.04
C ILE A 123 -8.78 30.60 -10.94
N TYR A 124 -7.45 30.44 -10.89
CA TYR A 124 -6.55 31.20 -10.01
C TYR A 124 -6.51 32.69 -10.39
N ARG A 125 -7.00 33.05 -11.59
CA ARG A 125 -6.99 34.42 -12.14
C ARG A 125 -5.57 34.97 -12.28
N SER A 126 -4.67 34.13 -12.78
CA SER A 126 -3.29 34.50 -13.13
C SER A 126 -3.14 35.48 -14.29
N GLY A 127 -4.22 35.80 -15.03
CA GLY A 127 -4.11 36.58 -16.27
C GLY A 127 -3.50 35.81 -17.44
N GLY A 128 -3.60 34.47 -17.44
CA GLY A 128 -3.09 33.60 -18.50
C GLY A 128 -3.57 33.98 -19.92
N GLN A 129 -2.69 33.76 -20.89
CA GLN A 129 -2.87 34.12 -22.31
C GLN A 129 -2.69 32.93 -23.26
N GLY A 130 -2.44 31.75 -22.72
CA GLY A 130 -2.36 30.50 -23.46
C GLY A 130 -3.71 30.01 -23.96
N LYS A 131 -3.78 28.74 -24.36
CA LYS A 131 -5.04 28.11 -24.74
C LYS A 131 -5.90 27.74 -23.54
N GLN A 132 -7.09 27.24 -23.82
CA GLN A 132 -7.94 26.68 -22.79
C GLN A 132 -7.29 25.45 -22.18
N ASP A 133 -7.50 25.33 -20.87
CA ASP A 133 -7.12 24.17 -20.09
C ASP A 133 -7.67 22.88 -20.70
N THR A 134 -6.87 21.82 -20.61
CA THR A 134 -7.19 20.50 -21.14
C THR A 134 -7.66 19.51 -20.09
N GLY A 135 -7.65 19.91 -18.81
CA GLY A 135 -8.20 19.15 -17.69
C GLY A 135 -8.90 20.02 -16.65
N GLU A 136 -8.90 19.57 -15.40
CA GLU A 136 -9.44 20.29 -14.24
C GLU A 136 -8.44 21.32 -13.70
N SER A 137 -8.89 22.55 -13.48
CA SER A 137 -8.01 23.60 -12.95
C SER A 137 -7.71 23.44 -11.46
N TYR A 138 -6.55 23.93 -11.04
CA TYR A 138 -6.10 23.94 -9.65
C TYR A 138 -6.18 25.35 -9.05
N ALA A 139 -6.97 25.52 -7.99
CA ALA A 139 -7.36 26.85 -7.52
C ALA A 139 -6.25 27.65 -6.80
N ALA A 140 -5.11 27.04 -6.44
CA ALA A 140 -4.10 27.69 -5.60
C ALA A 140 -2.82 28.11 -6.36
N ALA A 141 -2.70 27.83 -7.66
CA ALA A 141 -1.58 28.27 -8.49
C ALA A 141 -1.97 28.33 -9.98
N PRO A 142 -1.25 29.10 -10.81
CA PRO A 142 -1.48 29.13 -12.26
C PRO A 142 -1.37 27.75 -12.94
N ASP A 143 -2.42 27.34 -13.66
CA ASP A 143 -2.43 26.13 -14.50
C ASP A 143 -1.68 26.32 -15.84
N LEU A 144 -0.82 25.36 -16.20
CA LEU A 144 0.06 25.45 -17.37
C LEU A 144 -0.66 25.05 -18.67
N ASP A 145 -0.41 25.81 -19.75
CA ASP A 145 -0.88 25.46 -21.09
C ASP A 145 0.02 24.37 -21.71
N HIS A 146 -0.30 23.11 -21.43
CA HIS A 146 0.38 21.96 -22.04
C HIS A 146 0.19 21.86 -23.55
N THR A 147 -0.68 22.65 -24.19
CA THR A 147 -0.78 22.69 -25.67
C THR A 147 0.36 23.50 -26.30
N ASN A 148 1.06 24.31 -25.50
CA ASN A 148 2.15 25.17 -25.95
C ASN A 148 3.43 24.34 -26.18
N LYS A 149 4.02 24.47 -27.37
CA LYS A 149 5.21 23.70 -27.76
C LYS A 149 6.43 24.04 -26.89
N GLN A 150 6.62 25.30 -26.52
CA GLN A 150 7.76 25.70 -25.68
C GLN A 150 7.61 25.14 -24.26
N VAL A 151 6.40 25.14 -23.69
CA VAL A 151 6.12 24.48 -22.40
C VAL A 151 6.43 22.98 -22.49
N GLN A 152 6.00 22.31 -23.57
CA GLN A 152 6.29 20.89 -23.77
C GLN A 152 7.78 20.58 -23.87
N ASP A 153 8.52 21.37 -24.67
CA ASP A 153 9.93 21.15 -24.93
C ASP A 153 10.76 21.41 -23.66
N GLU A 154 10.54 22.53 -22.97
CA GLU A 154 11.36 22.88 -21.81
C GLU A 154 11.05 22.00 -20.57
N LEU A 155 9.80 21.55 -20.39
CA LEU A 155 9.49 20.52 -19.38
C LEU A 155 10.13 19.18 -19.72
N THR A 156 10.19 18.82 -21.01
CA THR A 156 10.91 17.61 -21.46
C THR A 156 12.40 17.71 -21.14
N ASP A 157 13.01 18.87 -21.41
CA ASP A 157 14.43 19.10 -21.10
C ASP A 157 14.70 19.02 -19.59
N TRP A 158 13.80 19.57 -18.77
CA TRP A 158 13.89 19.45 -17.32
C TRP A 158 13.77 17.99 -16.84
N LEU A 159 12.80 17.24 -17.35
CA LEU A 159 12.67 15.81 -17.01
C LEU A 159 13.91 15.00 -17.46
N ASN A 160 14.46 15.28 -18.63
CA ASN A 160 15.70 14.64 -19.09
C ASN A 160 16.91 15.02 -18.21
N TRP A 161 16.98 16.26 -17.74
CA TRP A 161 17.98 16.70 -16.76
C TRP A 161 17.81 15.98 -15.41
N MET A 162 16.57 15.83 -14.92
CA MET A 162 16.27 15.06 -13.70
C MET A 162 16.75 13.60 -13.80
N LYS A 163 16.66 12.98 -14.98
CA LYS A 163 17.24 11.65 -15.20
C LYS A 163 18.77 11.69 -15.28
N ALA A 164 19.30 12.52 -16.17
CA ALA A 164 20.71 12.47 -16.56
C ALA A 164 21.65 13.02 -15.49
N GLU A 165 21.27 14.10 -14.82
CA GLU A 165 22.14 14.81 -13.87
C GLU A 165 21.84 14.47 -12.41
N ILE A 166 20.59 14.12 -12.10
CA ILE A 166 20.16 13.82 -10.72
C ILE A 166 20.04 12.30 -10.48
N GLY A 167 19.73 11.51 -11.51
CA GLY A 167 19.69 10.04 -11.43
C GLY A 167 18.29 9.45 -11.22
N PHE A 168 17.21 10.21 -11.44
CA PHE A 168 15.87 9.62 -11.38
C PHE A 168 15.62 8.64 -12.52
N ASP A 169 14.87 7.57 -12.24
CA ASP A 169 14.59 6.48 -13.19
C ASP A 169 13.19 6.60 -13.81
N GLY A 170 12.22 7.10 -13.03
CA GLY A 170 10.82 7.14 -13.42
C GLY A 170 10.01 8.23 -12.74
N TRP A 171 8.73 8.31 -13.11
CA TRP A 171 7.86 9.44 -12.79
C TRP A 171 6.58 9.02 -12.06
N ARG A 172 6.29 9.69 -10.94
CA ARG A 172 4.93 9.79 -10.39
C ARG A 172 4.38 11.14 -10.85
N PHE A 173 3.40 11.15 -11.74
CA PHE A 173 2.77 12.40 -12.17
C PHE A 173 1.67 12.78 -11.19
N ASP A 174 1.80 13.98 -10.63
CA ASP A 174 0.84 14.63 -9.75
C ASP A 174 -0.40 15.10 -10.52
N PHE A 175 -1.56 15.04 -9.86
CA PHE A 175 -2.80 15.68 -10.29
C PHE A 175 -3.12 15.49 -11.80
N VAL A 176 -3.04 14.26 -12.31
CA VAL A 176 -3.10 14.01 -13.76
C VAL A 176 -4.48 14.21 -14.39
N LYS A 177 -5.48 14.56 -13.59
CA LYS A 177 -6.78 15.05 -14.08
C LYS A 177 -6.73 16.49 -14.57
N GLY A 178 -5.69 17.24 -14.21
CA GLY A 178 -5.57 18.65 -14.55
C GLY A 178 -5.09 18.93 -15.98
N TYR A 179 -4.59 17.92 -16.69
CA TYR A 179 -4.23 18.04 -18.11
C TYR A 179 -4.51 16.74 -18.88
N ALA A 180 -4.71 16.85 -20.18
CA ALA A 180 -5.06 15.69 -20.99
C ALA A 180 -3.95 14.61 -20.99
N PRO A 181 -4.29 13.31 -20.86
CA PRO A 181 -3.31 12.22 -20.71
C PRO A 181 -2.33 12.05 -21.89
N LYS A 182 -2.68 12.59 -23.07
CA LYS A 182 -1.78 12.65 -24.23
C LYS A 182 -0.50 13.47 -23.96
N TYR A 183 -0.49 14.37 -22.98
CA TYR A 183 0.70 15.11 -22.61
C TYR A 183 1.61 14.28 -21.70
N THR A 184 1.06 13.50 -20.76
CA THR A 184 1.83 12.47 -20.06
C THR A 184 2.49 11.51 -21.06
N LYS A 185 1.75 11.06 -22.08
CA LYS A 185 2.33 10.29 -23.19
C LYS A 185 3.51 10.99 -23.84
N LEU A 186 3.34 12.25 -24.21
CA LEU A 186 4.39 13.05 -24.86
C LEU A 186 5.65 13.13 -24.00
N TYR A 187 5.51 13.44 -22.71
CA TYR A 187 6.64 13.54 -21.80
C TYR A 187 7.33 12.18 -21.63
N CYS A 188 6.56 11.10 -21.45
CA CYS A 188 7.13 9.75 -21.34
C CYS A 188 7.86 9.32 -22.62
N GLN A 189 7.28 9.55 -23.80
CA GLN A 189 7.91 9.20 -25.09
C GLN A 189 9.23 9.94 -25.33
N ARG A 190 9.38 11.15 -24.78
CA ARG A 190 10.58 11.97 -24.95
C ARG A 190 11.61 11.79 -23.84
N THR A 191 11.26 11.10 -22.76
CA THR A 191 12.13 10.92 -21.58
C THR A 191 12.43 9.46 -21.26
N ASP A 192 11.67 8.51 -21.81
CA ASP A 192 11.84 7.05 -21.67
C ASP A 192 12.06 6.56 -20.22
N PRO A 193 11.14 6.85 -19.29
CA PRO A 193 11.25 6.43 -17.88
C PRO A 193 11.11 4.91 -17.71
N SER A 194 11.77 4.35 -16.70
CA SER A 194 11.66 2.91 -16.35
C SER A 194 10.28 2.54 -15.81
N PHE A 195 9.65 3.46 -15.07
CA PHE A 195 8.34 3.30 -14.48
C PHE A 195 7.57 4.62 -14.46
N VAL A 196 6.25 4.54 -14.64
CA VAL A 196 5.36 5.70 -14.61
C VAL A 196 4.08 5.35 -13.88
N VAL A 197 3.66 6.21 -12.96
CA VAL A 197 2.33 6.16 -12.32
C VAL A 197 1.68 7.54 -12.30
N GLY A 198 0.41 7.63 -12.65
CA GLY A 198 -0.38 8.86 -12.54
C GLY A 198 -1.35 8.82 -11.36
N GLU A 199 -1.52 9.96 -10.70
CA GLU A 199 -2.52 10.17 -9.66
C GLU A 199 -3.83 10.71 -10.24
N LEU A 200 -4.65 9.82 -10.80
CA LEU A 200 -6.01 10.18 -11.23
C LEU A 200 -6.99 9.98 -10.07
N TRP A 201 -7.06 10.95 -9.17
CA TRP A 201 -7.97 10.89 -8.03
C TRP A 201 -9.31 11.59 -8.34
N THR A 202 -10.31 10.79 -8.69
CA THR A 202 -11.70 11.23 -8.88
C THR A 202 -12.59 10.73 -7.75
N SER A 203 -13.75 11.35 -7.56
CA SER A 203 -14.73 10.88 -6.57
C SER A 203 -15.26 9.49 -6.94
N LEU A 204 -15.30 8.57 -5.96
CA LEU A 204 -15.98 7.30 -6.14
C LEU A 204 -17.48 7.48 -6.36
N ASN A 205 -18.14 6.41 -6.81
CA ASN A 205 -19.59 6.40 -6.96
C ASN A 205 -20.28 6.16 -5.60
N TYR A 206 -21.17 7.07 -5.20
CA TYR A 206 -21.94 6.98 -3.95
C TYR A 206 -23.44 6.95 -4.24
N VAL A 207 -24.16 6.09 -3.53
CA VAL A 207 -25.63 6.00 -3.57
C VAL A 207 -26.15 6.18 -2.15
N SER A 208 -26.99 7.20 -1.95
CA SER A 208 -27.58 7.53 -0.64
C SER A 208 -26.53 7.69 0.48
N GLY A 209 -25.43 8.38 0.17
CA GLY A 209 -24.35 8.66 1.14
C GLY A 209 -23.45 7.48 1.47
N ARG A 210 -23.62 6.31 0.83
CA ARG A 210 -22.75 5.14 0.99
C ARG A 210 -22.06 4.79 -0.30
N LEU A 211 -20.88 4.17 -0.19
CA LEU A 211 -20.13 3.72 -1.34
C LEU A 211 -20.97 2.69 -2.12
N ALA A 212 -21.22 2.95 -3.41
CA ALA A 212 -21.94 2.03 -4.26
C ALA A 212 -21.18 0.70 -4.39
N ALA A 213 -21.90 -0.40 -4.50
CA ALA A 213 -21.27 -1.71 -4.75
C ALA A 213 -20.55 -1.76 -6.11
N ASP A 214 -21.13 -1.10 -7.13
CA ASP A 214 -20.54 -0.99 -8.47
C ASP A 214 -19.70 0.30 -8.59
N GLN A 215 -18.39 0.11 -8.78
CA GLN A 215 -17.41 1.16 -9.03
C GLN A 215 -16.83 1.10 -10.47
N ASN A 216 -17.50 0.43 -11.40
CA ASN A 216 -17.07 0.26 -12.80
C ASN A 216 -16.79 1.59 -13.48
N PHE A 217 -17.64 2.60 -13.26
CA PHE A 217 -17.42 3.93 -13.82
C PHE A 217 -16.08 4.51 -13.37
N HIS A 218 -15.76 4.42 -12.07
CA HIS A 218 -14.52 4.95 -11.54
C HIS A 218 -13.29 4.23 -12.07
N ARG A 219 -13.26 2.88 -12.06
CA ARG A 219 -12.13 2.13 -12.66
C ARG A 219 -12.03 2.28 -14.17
N GLN A 220 -13.13 2.56 -14.87
CA GLN A 220 -13.10 2.89 -16.30
C GLN A 220 -12.37 4.20 -16.55
N GLN A 221 -12.58 5.24 -15.73
CA GLN A 221 -11.84 6.50 -15.86
C GLN A 221 -10.32 6.28 -15.72
N LEU A 222 -9.89 5.40 -14.82
CA LEU A 222 -8.48 5.01 -14.68
C LEU A 222 -7.97 4.31 -15.96
N CYS A 223 -8.74 3.36 -16.52
CA CYS A 223 -8.40 2.72 -17.80
C CYS A 223 -8.31 3.73 -18.95
N ASP A 224 -9.28 4.63 -19.07
CA ASP A 224 -9.34 5.64 -20.12
C ASP A 224 -8.13 6.59 -20.05
N TRP A 225 -7.71 6.96 -18.83
CA TRP A 225 -6.50 7.75 -18.63
C TRP A 225 -5.25 6.96 -19.07
N ILE A 226 -5.10 5.70 -18.65
CA ILE A 226 -3.99 4.83 -19.06
C ILE A 226 -3.91 4.72 -20.58
N ASP A 227 -5.04 4.47 -21.26
CA ASP A 227 -5.13 4.37 -22.71
C ASP A 227 -4.82 5.72 -23.38
N GLY A 228 -5.26 6.83 -22.79
CA GLY A 228 -4.92 8.19 -23.20
C GLY A 228 -3.42 8.49 -23.12
N THR A 229 -2.70 7.86 -22.18
CA THR A 229 -1.22 7.93 -22.14
C THR A 229 -0.54 7.06 -23.22
N GLY A 230 -1.32 6.36 -24.06
CA GLY A 230 -0.79 5.38 -25.01
C GLY A 230 -0.21 4.15 -24.32
N GLY A 231 -0.66 3.83 -23.11
CA GLY A 231 -0.20 2.68 -22.33
C GLY A 231 1.15 2.87 -21.63
N TRP A 232 1.72 4.09 -21.61
CA TRP A 232 2.93 4.39 -20.83
C TRP A 232 2.65 4.30 -19.33
N GLY A 233 1.65 5.06 -18.85
CA GLY A 233 1.34 5.15 -17.43
C GLY A 233 0.75 3.87 -16.85
N CYS A 234 1.09 3.59 -15.59
CA CYS A 234 0.20 2.93 -14.64
C CYS A 234 -0.65 4.00 -13.95
N ALA A 235 -1.70 3.61 -13.23
CA ALA A 235 -2.48 4.52 -12.39
C ALA A 235 -2.52 4.01 -10.95
N PHE A 236 -2.54 4.93 -9.99
CA PHE A 236 -2.91 4.58 -8.62
C PHE A 236 -4.34 4.03 -8.59
N ASP A 237 -4.51 2.85 -7.99
CA ASP A 237 -5.80 2.17 -7.93
C ASP A 237 -6.66 2.74 -6.79
N PHE A 238 -7.09 3.99 -6.96
CA PHE A 238 -8.02 4.67 -6.05
C PHE A 238 -9.35 3.93 -5.90
N THR A 239 -9.73 3.12 -6.91
CA THR A 239 -10.91 2.26 -6.84
C THR A 239 -10.71 1.17 -5.77
N THR A 240 -9.60 0.43 -5.83
CA THR A 240 -9.27 -0.56 -4.79
C THR A 240 -9.11 0.11 -3.43
N LYS A 241 -8.40 1.25 -3.32
CA LYS A 241 -8.24 2.00 -2.06
C LYS A 241 -9.57 2.23 -1.35
N GLY A 242 -10.52 2.88 -2.03
CA GLY A 242 -11.79 3.21 -1.40
C GLY A 242 -12.72 2.01 -1.17
N VAL A 243 -12.71 1.03 -2.08
CA VAL A 243 -13.50 -0.20 -1.88
C VAL A 243 -12.97 -1.01 -0.69
N LEU A 244 -11.64 -1.18 -0.60
CA LEU A 244 -11.00 -1.95 0.46
C LEU A 244 -11.20 -1.29 1.83
N GLN A 245 -11.13 0.04 1.89
CA GLN A 245 -11.37 0.82 3.11
C GLN A 245 -12.78 0.62 3.68
N GLU A 246 -13.81 0.50 2.84
CA GLU A 246 -15.16 0.17 3.31
C GLU A 246 -15.32 -1.33 3.56
N ALA A 247 -14.69 -2.19 2.75
CA ALA A 247 -14.80 -3.63 2.88
C ALA A 247 -14.33 -4.17 4.24
N VAL A 248 -13.23 -3.62 4.79
CA VAL A 248 -12.70 -4.04 6.10
C VAL A 248 -13.61 -3.68 7.28
N LYS A 249 -14.70 -2.92 7.05
CA LYS A 249 -15.71 -2.55 8.04
C LYS A 249 -16.91 -3.50 8.02
N MET A 250 -16.65 -4.81 8.00
CA MET A 250 -17.68 -5.87 7.90
C MET A 250 -18.51 -5.80 6.60
N GLU A 251 -17.89 -5.38 5.50
CA GLU A 251 -18.49 -5.36 4.17
C GLU A 251 -17.59 -6.05 3.14
N LEU A 252 -16.94 -7.16 3.52
CA LEU A 252 -15.97 -7.88 2.69
C LEU A 252 -16.54 -8.42 1.38
N TRP A 253 -17.87 -8.53 1.28
CA TRP A 253 -18.61 -8.84 0.05
C TRP A 253 -18.30 -7.86 -1.08
N ARG A 254 -17.87 -6.63 -0.75
CA ARG A 254 -17.43 -5.62 -1.73
C ARG A 254 -16.20 -6.04 -2.51
N LEU A 255 -15.36 -6.92 -1.98
CA LEU A 255 -14.11 -7.36 -2.62
C LEU A 255 -14.32 -8.32 -3.79
N ARG A 256 -15.57 -8.54 -4.22
CA ARG A 256 -15.92 -9.31 -5.42
C ARG A 256 -16.94 -8.55 -6.27
N ASP A 257 -16.59 -8.24 -7.50
CA ASP A 257 -17.51 -7.68 -8.48
C ASP A 257 -18.52 -8.73 -8.99
N LYS A 258 -19.49 -8.28 -9.79
CA LYS A 258 -20.54 -9.15 -10.34
C LYS A 258 -20.01 -10.23 -11.30
N GLU A 259 -18.80 -10.07 -11.83
CA GLU A 259 -18.11 -11.06 -12.67
C GLU A 259 -17.17 -11.97 -11.87
N GLY A 260 -17.11 -11.83 -10.54
CA GLY A 260 -16.25 -12.65 -9.67
C GLY A 260 -14.79 -12.19 -9.61
N ARG A 261 -14.48 -10.96 -10.03
CA ARG A 261 -13.14 -10.36 -10.04
C ARG A 261 -12.98 -9.35 -8.91
N PRO A 262 -11.74 -8.93 -8.58
CA PRO A 262 -11.54 -7.75 -7.74
C PRO A 262 -12.29 -6.52 -8.26
N PRO A 263 -12.84 -5.67 -7.39
CA PRO A 263 -13.72 -4.55 -7.78
C PRO A 263 -12.97 -3.32 -8.29
N GLY A 264 -11.67 -3.21 -8.03
CA GLY A 264 -10.85 -2.06 -8.46
C GLY A 264 -10.24 -2.20 -9.84
N LEU A 265 -9.28 -1.31 -10.16
CA LEU A 265 -8.51 -1.38 -11.42
C LEU A 265 -7.74 -2.69 -11.54
N VAL A 266 -7.26 -3.22 -10.42
CA VAL A 266 -6.63 -4.55 -10.35
C VAL A 266 -7.52 -5.69 -10.88
N GLY A 267 -8.84 -5.53 -10.91
CA GLY A 267 -9.73 -6.52 -11.52
C GLY A 267 -9.75 -6.52 -13.04
N TRP A 268 -9.33 -5.42 -13.68
CA TRP A 268 -9.41 -5.20 -15.12
C TRP A 268 -8.04 -5.09 -15.78
N TYR A 269 -7.13 -4.35 -15.17
CA TYR A 269 -5.81 -4.07 -15.73
C TYR A 269 -4.71 -4.15 -14.66
N PRO A 270 -4.46 -5.33 -14.09
CA PRO A 270 -3.63 -5.44 -12.89
C PRO A 270 -2.16 -5.07 -13.15
N LYS A 271 -1.62 -5.28 -14.36
CA LYS A 271 -0.27 -4.78 -14.71
C LYS A 271 -0.12 -3.25 -14.64
N LYS A 272 -1.24 -2.51 -14.65
CA LYS A 272 -1.30 -1.06 -14.63
C LYS A 272 -1.89 -0.49 -13.33
N ALA A 273 -2.23 -1.35 -12.37
CA ALA A 273 -2.83 -0.97 -11.10
C ALA A 273 -1.76 -0.87 -10.01
N VAL A 274 -1.45 0.36 -9.60
CA VAL A 274 -0.60 0.60 -8.42
C VAL A 274 -1.49 0.66 -7.19
N THR A 275 -1.58 -0.45 -6.46
CA THR A 275 -2.43 -0.58 -5.26
C THR A 275 -1.72 0.02 -4.05
N PHE A 276 -2.47 0.60 -3.11
CA PHE A 276 -1.90 1.23 -1.91
C PHE A 276 -2.93 1.25 -0.78
N VAL A 277 -2.45 1.34 0.47
CA VAL A 277 -3.32 1.47 1.65
C VAL A 277 -3.60 2.93 1.97
N ASP A 278 -2.56 3.76 2.01
CA ASP A 278 -2.63 5.22 2.13
C ASP A 278 -1.43 5.88 1.42
N ASN A 279 -1.52 7.19 1.20
CA ASN A 279 -0.42 8.04 0.78
C ASN A 279 -0.34 9.28 1.70
N HIS A 280 0.43 10.30 1.31
CA HIS A 280 0.57 11.54 2.09
C HIS A 280 -0.73 12.34 2.21
N ASP A 281 -1.67 12.21 1.26
CA ASP A 281 -2.94 12.95 1.29
C ASP A 281 -4.04 12.19 2.00
N THR A 282 -4.23 10.92 1.63
CA THR A 282 -5.29 10.09 2.18
C THR A 282 -5.01 9.82 3.66
N GLY A 283 -3.76 9.52 4.02
CA GLY A 283 -3.30 9.28 5.38
C GLY A 283 -2.44 10.43 5.92
N SER A 284 -1.33 10.08 6.59
CA SER A 284 -0.41 11.03 7.22
C SER A 284 -1.12 12.03 8.13
N THR A 285 -0.70 13.30 8.17
CA THR A 285 -1.36 14.38 8.92
C THR A 285 -2.49 15.06 8.16
N GLN A 286 -2.59 14.91 6.84
CA GLN A 286 -3.73 15.42 6.06
C GLN A 286 -5.02 14.64 6.34
N ARG A 287 -4.93 13.31 6.37
CA ARG A 287 -6.01 12.36 6.67
C ARG A 287 -7.29 12.56 5.84
N HIS A 288 -7.18 13.08 4.62
CA HIS A 288 -8.34 13.40 3.78
C HIS A 288 -9.23 12.19 3.50
N TRP A 289 -8.65 10.99 3.47
CA TRP A 289 -9.38 9.76 3.19
C TRP A 289 -8.66 8.52 3.76
N HIS A 290 -8.32 8.59 5.05
CA HIS A 290 -7.45 7.61 5.70
C HIS A 290 -8.11 6.23 5.78
N PHE A 291 -7.31 5.18 5.63
CA PHE A 291 -7.74 3.82 5.92
C PHE A 291 -8.07 3.69 7.42
N PRO A 292 -9.02 2.84 7.86
CA PRO A 292 -9.30 2.68 9.29
C PRO A 292 -8.03 2.21 10.02
N ASP A 293 -7.56 3.00 10.99
CA ASP A 293 -6.24 2.85 11.60
C ASP A 293 -6.03 1.42 12.15
N GLU A 294 -7.05 0.86 12.81
CA GLU A 294 -7.06 -0.48 13.39
C GLU A 294 -7.08 -1.61 12.35
N LYS A 295 -7.41 -1.30 11.08
CA LYS A 295 -7.51 -2.26 9.97
C LYS A 295 -6.40 -2.14 8.94
N VAL A 296 -5.44 -1.20 9.09
CA VAL A 296 -4.35 -0.98 8.11
C VAL A 296 -3.60 -2.27 7.77
N HIS A 297 -3.39 -3.15 8.76
CA HIS A 297 -2.75 -4.44 8.56
C HIS A 297 -3.49 -5.33 7.54
N LEU A 298 -4.83 -5.34 7.53
CA LEU A 298 -5.64 -6.06 6.54
C LEU A 298 -5.48 -5.47 5.14
N GLY A 299 -5.32 -4.14 5.04
CA GLY A 299 -4.99 -3.46 3.80
C GLY A 299 -3.72 -4.03 3.17
N TYR A 300 -2.67 -4.22 3.97
CA TYR A 300 -1.40 -4.80 3.51
C TYR A 300 -1.50 -6.29 3.18
N VAL A 301 -2.21 -7.08 3.99
CA VAL A 301 -2.47 -8.49 3.65
C VAL A 301 -3.11 -8.59 2.28
N TYR A 302 -4.08 -7.72 1.96
CA TYR A 302 -4.70 -7.68 0.63
C TYR A 302 -3.69 -7.27 -0.45
N ILE A 303 -3.14 -6.05 -0.41
CA ILE A 303 -2.36 -5.54 -1.55
C ILE A 303 -1.04 -6.29 -1.80
N LEU A 304 -0.40 -6.85 -0.76
CA LEU A 304 0.87 -7.55 -0.90
C LEU A 304 0.71 -9.00 -1.37
N THR A 305 -0.44 -9.62 -1.15
CA THR A 305 -0.72 -10.99 -1.63
C THR A 305 -1.44 -11.03 -2.98
N HIS A 306 -2.06 -9.93 -3.40
CA HIS A 306 -2.89 -9.86 -4.60
C HIS A 306 -2.11 -9.41 -5.85
N PRO A 307 -2.71 -9.53 -7.06
CA PRO A 307 -2.17 -8.92 -8.27
C PRO A 307 -2.09 -7.39 -8.16
N GLY A 308 -1.53 -6.73 -9.16
CA GLY A 308 -1.17 -5.31 -9.06
C GLY A 308 0.24 -5.06 -8.55
N ILE A 309 0.60 -3.78 -8.50
CA ILE A 309 1.90 -3.27 -8.10
C ILE A 309 1.71 -2.55 -6.74
N PRO A 310 1.95 -3.23 -5.61
CA PRO A 310 1.67 -2.65 -4.31
C PRO A 310 2.68 -1.55 -3.94
N CYS A 311 2.17 -0.42 -3.48
CA CYS A 311 2.93 0.69 -2.92
C CYS A 311 2.75 0.72 -1.40
N ILE A 312 3.85 0.57 -0.68
CA ILE A 312 3.90 0.65 0.78
C ILE A 312 4.07 2.10 1.20
N PHE A 313 3.31 2.51 2.21
CA PHE A 313 3.37 3.86 2.77
C PHE A 313 4.40 3.95 3.90
N TYR A 314 5.19 5.03 3.89
CA TYR A 314 6.34 5.22 4.78
C TYR A 314 5.95 5.10 6.27
N ASP A 315 4.88 5.78 6.70
CA ASP A 315 4.48 5.82 8.11
C ASP A 315 4.09 4.44 8.61
N HIS A 316 3.35 3.69 7.80
CA HIS A 316 2.92 2.35 8.16
C HIS A 316 4.13 1.42 8.33
N TYR A 317 5.11 1.54 7.43
CA TYR A 317 6.30 0.69 7.44
C TYR A 317 7.24 1.03 8.61
N PHE A 318 7.55 2.30 8.86
CA PHE A 318 8.56 2.69 9.85
C PHE A 318 8.02 3.13 11.21
N TYR A 319 6.79 3.61 11.31
CA TYR A 319 6.30 4.29 12.52
C TYR A 319 5.08 3.64 13.18
N TRP A 320 4.36 2.77 12.49
CA TRP A 320 3.14 2.15 13.02
C TRP A 320 3.34 0.73 13.57
N GLY A 321 4.59 0.28 13.70
CA GLY A 321 4.90 -1.05 14.21
C GLY A 321 4.50 -2.20 13.27
N LEU A 322 4.22 -1.92 11.99
CA LEU A 322 3.82 -2.94 11.00
C LEU A 322 5.00 -3.46 10.17
N GLN A 323 6.22 -3.00 10.45
CA GLN A 323 7.40 -3.32 9.63
C GLN A 323 7.60 -4.83 9.45
N GLU A 324 7.57 -5.58 10.55
CA GLU A 324 7.79 -7.02 10.57
C GLU A 324 6.71 -7.76 9.76
N GLN A 325 5.44 -7.39 9.97
CA GLN A 325 4.32 -7.96 9.22
C GLN A 325 4.45 -7.72 7.72
N ILE A 326 4.80 -6.49 7.33
CA ILE A 326 4.98 -6.11 5.93
C ILE A 326 6.16 -6.87 5.31
N ASN A 327 7.27 -7.02 6.04
CA ASN A 327 8.42 -7.80 5.58
C ASN A 327 8.05 -9.26 5.29
N GLN A 328 7.30 -9.91 6.19
CA GLN A 328 6.86 -11.29 6.00
C GLN A 328 5.88 -11.44 4.83
N LEU A 329 4.98 -10.48 4.63
CA LEU A 329 4.10 -10.45 3.45
C LEU A 329 4.88 -10.26 2.14
N LEU A 330 5.92 -9.41 2.15
CA LEU A 330 6.82 -9.22 1.01
C LEU A 330 7.63 -10.48 0.70
N GLU A 331 8.20 -11.13 1.71
CA GLU A 331 8.89 -12.41 1.54
C GLU A 331 7.96 -13.47 0.93
N LEU A 332 6.74 -13.57 1.46
CA LEU A 332 5.74 -14.50 0.96
C LEU A 332 5.37 -14.21 -0.50
N ARG A 333 5.20 -12.93 -0.85
CA ARG A 333 4.94 -12.47 -2.22
C ARG A 333 6.07 -12.89 -3.16
N LEU A 334 7.33 -12.60 -2.78
CA LEU A 334 8.52 -12.85 -3.58
C LEU A 334 8.79 -14.34 -3.77
N ARG A 335 8.79 -15.13 -2.69
CA ARG A 335 9.07 -16.58 -2.76
C ARG A 335 8.01 -17.35 -3.55
N ASN A 336 6.77 -16.85 -3.58
CA ASN A 336 5.69 -17.41 -4.40
C ASN A 336 5.59 -16.79 -5.80
N LYS A 337 6.51 -15.90 -6.17
CA LYS A 337 6.54 -15.21 -7.48
C LYS A 337 5.21 -14.52 -7.80
N ILE A 338 4.50 -14.05 -6.78
CA ILE A 338 3.29 -13.24 -6.96
C ILE A 338 3.73 -11.91 -7.59
N ASN A 339 3.08 -11.57 -8.69
CA ASN A 339 3.39 -10.42 -9.51
C ASN A 339 2.11 -9.74 -9.98
N ALA A 340 2.27 -8.63 -10.70
CA ALA A 340 1.16 -7.79 -11.11
C ALA A 340 0.12 -8.52 -11.98
N GLU A 341 0.46 -9.62 -12.66
CA GLU A 341 -0.46 -10.38 -13.52
C GLU A 341 -0.88 -11.73 -12.94
N SER A 342 -0.56 -11.97 -11.66
CA SER A 342 -0.95 -13.20 -10.99
C SER A 342 -2.45 -13.44 -11.10
N LYS A 343 -2.84 -14.69 -11.37
CA LYS A 343 -4.26 -15.04 -11.45
C LYS A 343 -4.87 -15.02 -10.07
N ILE A 344 -6.11 -14.56 -9.98
CA ILE A 344 -6.89 -14.60 -8.74
C ILE A 344 -8.21 -15.32 -8.97
N LYS A 345 -8.61 -16.14 -8.00
CA LYS A 345 -9.92 -16.76 -7.92
C LYS A 345 -10.52 -16.47 -6.56
N ILE A 346 -11.53 -15.60 -6.52
CA ILE A 346 -12.27 -15.30 -5.29
C ILE A 346 -13.24 -16.46 -5.04
N GLN A 347 -13.09 -17.11 -3.88
CA GLN A 347 -13.89 -18.26 -3.46
C GLN A 347 -15.11 -17.81 -2.66
N ALA A 348 -14.93 -16.83 -1.77
CA ALA A 348 -15.99 -16.24 -0.96
C ALA A 348 -15.78 -14.74 -0.75
N ALA A 349 -16.90 -14.04 -0.60
CA ALA A 349 -16.95 -12.61 -0.29
C ALA A 349 -18.32 -12.35 0.38
N ASP A 350 -18.34 -12.51 1.70
CA ASP A 350 -19.47 -12.29 2.61
C ASP A 350 -19.21 -11.02 3.44
N PHE A 351 -20.11 -10.65 4.37
CA PHE A 351 -19.91 -9.47 5.24
C PHE A 351 -18.61 -9.55 6.06
N ASP A 352 -18.33 -10.71 6.65
CA ASP A 352 -17.32 -10.98 7.67
C ASP A 352 -16.24 -11.96 7.18
N MET A 353 -16.26 -12.36 5.91
CA MET A 353 -15.25 -13.25 5.33
C MET A 353 -15.01 -12.98 3.85
N TYR A 354 -13.74 -12.84 3.47
CA TYR A 354 -13.27 -12.88 2.10
C TYR A 354 -12.23 -13.99 1.96
N VAL A 355 -12.31 -14.81 0.91
CA VAL A 355 -11.34 -15.88 0.63
C VAL A 355 -10.98 -15.86 -0.84
N ALA A 356 -9.69 -15.83 -1.16
CA ALA A 356 -9.20 -15.89 -2.53
C ALA A 356 -7.96 -16.78 -2.67
N THR A 357 -7.84 -17.45 -3.82
CA THR A 357 -6.62 -18.12 -4.26
C THR A 357 -5.85 -17.22 -5.22
N ILE A 358 -4.55 -17.04 -4.99
CA ILE A 358 -3.65 -16.24 -5.82
C ILE A 358 -2.57 -17.15 -6.41
N ALA A 359 -2.46 -17.13 -7.74
CA ALA A 359 -1.52 -17.88 -8.57
C ALA A 359 -1.47 -19.40 -8.31
N ASP A 360 -2.52 -19.98 -7.72
CA ASP A 360 -2.49 -21.36 -7.17
C ASP A 360 -1.34 -21.60 -6.17
N ARG A 361 -0.82 -20.51 -5.59
CA ARG A 361 0.30 -20.49 -4.65
C ARG A 361 -0.11 -20.09 -3.25
N LEU A 362 -1.03 -19.13 -3.14
CA LEU A 362 -1.55 -18.63 -1.87
C LEU A 362 -3.06 -18.79 -1.79
N ILE A 363 -3.58 -19.10 -0.61
CA ILE A 363 -4.96 -18.84 -0.22
C ILE A 363 -4.93 -17.78 0.87
N VAL A 364 -5.70 -16.71 0.70
CA VAL A 364 -5.79 -15.60 1.65
C VAL A 364 -7.22 -15.50 2.14
N LYS A 365 -7.38 -15.49 3.46
CA LYS A 365 -8.63 -15.20 4.16
C LYS A 365 -8.52 -13.85 4.87
N LEU A 366 -9.56 -13.03 4.77
CA LEU A 366 -9.74 -11.80 5.52
C LEU A 366 -11.08 -11.84 6.28
N GLY A 367 -11.18 -11.07 7.35
CA GLY A 367 -12.38 -10.90 8.17
C GLY A 367 -12.36 -11.72 9.45
N PRO A 368 -13.27 -11.44 10.40
CA PRO A 368 -13.25 -12.07 11.72
C PRO A 368 -13.82 -13.50 11.74
N ARG A 369 -14.54 -13.95 10.70
CA ARG A 369 -15.16 -15.29 10.72
C ARG A 369 -14.10 -16.38 10.88
N PHE A 370 -14.15 -17.16 11.95
CA PHE A 370 -13.19 -18.23 12.20
C PHE A 370 -13.48 -19.47 11.33
N ASP A 371 -14.73 -19.95 11.36
CA ASP A 371 -15.13 -21.14 10.61
C ASP A 371 -15.26 -20.86 9.10
N MET A 372 -14.41 -21.50 8.32
CA MET A 372 -14.43 -21.44 6.85
C MET A 372 -15.27 -22.57 6.23
N GLY A 373 -15.73 -23.53 7.03
CA GLY A 373 -16.42 -24.74 6.58
C GLY A 373 -15.72 -25.39 5.37
N PRO A 374 -16.41 -25.63 4.25
CA PRO A 374 -15.84 -26.32 3.09
C PRO A 374 -14.74 -25.53 2.36
N LEU A 375 -14.53 -24.25 2.70
CA LEU A 375 -13.46 -23.42 2.13
C LEU A 375 -12.14 -23.57 2.87
N LEU A 376 -12.13 -24.26 4.02
CA LEU A 376 -10.93 -24.51 4.79
C LEU A 376 -9.89 -25.27 3.93
N PRO A 377 -8.67 -24.73 3.71
CA PRO A 377 -7.69 -25.38 2.85
C PRO A 377 -7.24 -26.73 3.42
N LYS A 378 -7.17 -27.77 2.57
CA LYS A 378 -6.74 -29.12 3.00
C LYS A 378 -5.25 -29.14 3.33
N SER A 379 -4.89 -29.56 4.55
CA SER A 379 -3.52 -29.63 5.07
C SER A 379 -2.55 -30.45 4.19
N SER A 380 -3.05 -31.49 3.52
CA SER A 380 -2.28 -32.29 2.54
C SER A 380 -1.75 -31.49 1.33
N THR A 381 -2.32 -30.32 1.04
CA THR A 381 -1.98 -29.51 -0.16
C THR A 381 -1.66 -28.05 0.14
N TRP A 382 -1.94 -27.59 1.36
CA TRP A 382 -1.82 -26.21 1.80
C TRP A 382 -1.31 -26.17 3.23
N LYS A 383 -0.31 -25.34 3.51
CA LYS A 383 0.24 -25.11 4.85
C LYS A 383 -0.13 -23.71 5.31
N LEU A 384 -0.64 -23.55 6.53
CA LEU A 384 -0.83 -22.23 7.14
C LEU A 384 0.56 -21.62 7.39
N VAL A 385 0.81 -20.42 6.88
CA VAL A 385 2.12 -19.76 6.97
C VAL A 385 2.08 -18.44 7.70
N MET A 386 0.90 -17.83 7.80
CA MET A 386 0.70 -16.56 8.49
C MET A 386 -0.74 -16.45 8.97
N ALA A 387 -0.95 -15.94 10.18
CA ALA A 387 -2.27 -15.65 10.72
C ALA A 387 -2.23 -14.45 11.66
N GLY A 388 -3.38 -13.80 11.80
CA GLY A 388 -3.66 -12.80 12.82
C GLY A 388 -5.16 -12.81 13.15
N SER A 389 -5.61 -11.83 13.94
CA SER A 389 -6.99 -11.78 14.46
C SER A 389 -8.07 -11.85 13.36
N GLU A 390 -7.82 -11.24 12.21
CA GLU A 390 -8.79 -11.14 11.11
C GLU A 390 -8.23 -11.57 9.75
N TYR A 391 -7.15 -12.36 9.74
CA TYR A 391 -6.62 -12.90 8.49
C TYR A 391 -5.88 -14.22 8.70
N ALA A 392 -5.84 -15.02 7.64
CA ALA A 392 -5.01 -16.22 7.58
C ALA A 392 -4.54 -16.44 6.14
N ILE A 393 -3.31 -16.93 5.98
CA ILE A 393 -2.68 -17.15 4.69
C ILE A 393 -2.10 -18.55 4.66
N TRP A 394 -2.48 -19.32 3.63
CA TRP A 394 -1.93 -20.63 3.35
C TRP A 394 -1.08 -20.60 2.08
N GLU A 395 0.01 -21.33 2.10
CA GLU A 395 0.90 -21.54 0.96
C GLU A 395 0.77 -22.96 0.43
N SER A 396 0.82 -23.11 -0.89
CA SER A 396 0.72 -24.42 -1.53
C SER A 396 1.96 -25.26 -1.26
N THR A 397 1.78 -26.51 -0.83
CA THR A 397 2.86 -27.48 -0.64
C THR A 397 3.41 -28.04 -1.97
N LYS A 398 2.78 -27.71 -3.10
CA LYS A 398 3.25 -28.12 -4.43
C LYS A 398 4.63 -27.51 -4.69
N LYS A 399 5.63 -28.37 -4.92
CA LYS A 399 6.97 -27.94 -5.34
C LYS A 399 6.88 -27.12 -6.61
N MET A 400 7.48 -25.93 -6.61
CA MET A 400 7.73 -25.20 -7.85
C MET A 400 8.69 -26.03 -8.72
N ALA A 401 8.41 -26.15 -10.02
CA ALA A 401 9.39 -26.71 -10.93
C ALA A 401 10.67 -25.84 -10.89
N GLY A 402 11.76 -26.39 -10.36
CA GLY A 402 13.10 -25.77 -10.40
C GLY A 402 13.56 -24.95 -9.18
N VAL A 403 13.02 -25.13 -7.97
CA VAL A 403 13.55 -24.48 -6.74
C VAL A 403 13.71 -25.50 -5.61
N ALA A 404 14.86 -25.50 -4.94
CA ALA A 404 15.13 -26.30 -3.75
C ALA A 404 14.28 -25.79 -2.56
N PRO A 405 13.76 -26.68 -1.70
CA PRO A 405 12.89 -26.25 -0.60
C PRO A 405 13.72 -25.52 0.47
N SER A 406 13.34 -24.29 0.80
CA SER A 406 13.51 -23.75 2.14
C SER A 406 12.28 -24.16 2.95
N GLU A 407 12.48 -24.75 4.13
CA GLU A 407 11.36 -25.09 5.02
C GLU A 407 10.69 -23.79 5.50
N PRO A 408 9.37 -23.61 5.34
CA PRO A 408 8.70 -22.44 5.87
C PRO A 408 8.53 -22.59 7.38
N GLU A 409 9.09 -21.69 8.18
CA GLU A 409 8.68 -21.50 9.58
C GLU A 409 7.24 -20.93 9.61
N ILE A 410 6.43 -21.38 10.57
CA ILE A 410 5.11 -20.80 10.84
C ILE A 410 5.35 -19.55 11.67
N ILE A 411 4.99 -18.38 11.17
CA ILE A 411 5.22 -17.11 11.87
C ILE A 411 3.88 -16.49 12.27
N VAL A 412 3.66 -16.42 13.59
CA VAL A 412 2.50 -15.75 14.20
C VAL A 412 2.86 -14.29 14.43
N VAL A 413 2.19 -13.37 13.71
CA VAL A 413 2.47 -11.93 13.84
C VAL A 413 1.57 -11.30 14.90
N LYS A 414 2.20 -10.81 15.97
CA LYS A 414 1.57 -10.02 17.03
C LYS A 414 1.26 -8.60 16.53
N SER A 415 0.06 -8.09 16.79
CA SER A 415 -0.26 -6.67 16.63
C SER A 415 0.37 -5.82 17.74
N GLY A 416 0.70 -4.55 17.44
CA GLY A 416 1.41 -3.59 18.31
C GLY A 416 0.75 -3.24 19.66
N PRO A 417 1.35 -2.29 20.41
CA PRO A 417 1.62 -2.42 21.85
C PRO A 417 0.36 -2.34 22.73
N SER A 418 0.15 -3.38 23.53
CA SER A 418 -0.63 -3.33 24.76
C SER A 418 0.29 -2.85 25.91
N GLU A 419 -0.18 -1.91 26.73
CA GLU A 419 0.53 -1.40 27.93
C GLU A 419 0.56 -2.40 29.10
N THR A 420 0.14 -3.65 28.90
CA THR A 420 0.22 -4.70 29.92
C THR A 420 0.98 -5.90 29.37
N GLY A 421 2.07 -6.26 30.05
CA GLY A 421 2.96 -7.36 29.67
C GLY A 421 2.24 -8.72 29.62
N ASP A 422 2.76 -9.60 28.75
CA ASP A 422 2.34 -10.97 28.50
C ASP A 422 0.82 -11.20 28.38
N GLU A 423 0.31 -11.04 27.15
CA GLU A 423 -0.94 -11.67 26.76
C GLU A 423 -0.61 -12.89 25.86
N ASN A 424 -0.77 -14.08 26.44
CA ASN A 424 -0.79 -15.34 25.70
C ASN A 424 -1.93 -15.30 24.67
N ILE A 425 -1.65 -15.66 23.41
CA ILE A 425 -2.70 -15.82 22.40
C ILE A 425 -3.45 -17.10 22.75
N GLU A 426 -4.70 -16.94 23.19
CA GLU A 426 -5.60 -18.05 23.50
C GLU A 426 -6.59 -18.30 22.35
N VAL A 427 -6.67 -19.54 21.89
CA VAL A 427 -7.71 -20.04 20.99
C VAL A 427 -8.88 -20.53 21.85
N LYS A 428 -10.10 -20.11 21.53
CA LYS A 428 -11.30 -20.65 22.19
C LYS A 428 -12.14 -21.43 21.18
N ILE A 429 -12.46 -22.67 21.53
CA ILE A 429 -13.44 -23.46 20.78
C ILE A 429 -14.83 -22.97 21.16
N THR A 430 -15.73 -22.84 20.20
CA THR A 430 -17.12 -22.45 20.43
C THR A 430 -18.08 -23.51 19.89
N SER A 431 -19.29 -23.56 20.45
CA SER A 431 -20.27 -24.62 20.15
C SER A 431 -20.85 -24.58 18.73
N ASP A 432 -20.60 -23.50 17.99
CA ASP A 432 -20.99 -23.31 16.60
C ASP A 432 -19.89 -23.67 15.58
N MET A 433 -18.69 -24.07 16.05
CA MET A 433 -17.61 -24.52 15.16
C MET A 433 -17.90 -25.90 14.56
N SER A 434 -17.61 -26.06 13.27
CA SER A 434 -17.68 -27.38 12.62
C SER A 434 -16.62 -28.35 13.14
N CYS A 435 -16.93 -29.66 13.14
CA CYS A 435 -15.98 -30.68 13.60
C CYS A 435 -14.67 -30.74 12.81
N GLU A 436 -14.68 -30.38 11.52
CA GLU A 436 -13.45 -30.26 10.74
C GLU A 436 -12.54 -29.15 11.28
N THR A 437 -13.13 -28.04 11.75
CA THR A 437 -12.42 -26.92 12.34
C THR A 437 -11.91 -27.26 13.75
N VAL A 438 -12.74 -27.89 14.58
CA VAL A 438 -12.36 -28.34 15.95
C VAL A 438 -11.20 -29.32 15.91
N ASN A 439 -11.30 -30.37 15.08
CA ASN A 439 -10.27 -31.41 15.00
C ASN A 439 -8.92 -30.84 14.57
N ARG A 440 -8.91 -29.81 13.71
CA ARG A 440 -7.67 -29.22 13.24
C ARG A 440 -7.05 -28.21 14.19
N ILE A 441 -7.85 -27.47 14.96
CA ILE A 441 -7.32 -26.66 16.08
C ILE A 441 -6.53 -27.57 17.01
N MET A 442 -7.11 -28.72 17.35
CA MET A 442 -6.51 -29.70 18.25
C MET A 442 -5.32 -30.43 17.62
N GLU A 443 -5.22 -30.51 16.29
CA GLU A 443 -4.07 -31.08 15.58
C GLU A 443 -2.91 -30.09 15.42
N GLU A 444 -3.19 -28.82 15.09
CA GLU A 444 -2.17 -27.84 14.70
C GLU A 444 -1.67 -26.98 15.88
N VAL A 445 -2.53 -26.67 16.85
CA VAL A 445 -2.23 -25.75 17.98
C VAL A 445 -2.95 -26.14 19.29
N PRO A 446 -2.90 -27.41 19.75
CA PRO A 446 -3.64 -27.85 20.94
C PRO A 446 -3.31 -27.04 22.20
N ASP A 447 -2.03 -26.72 22.40
CA ASP A 447 -1.52 -26.01 23.60
C ASP A 447 -2.00 -24.56 23.70
N MET A 448 -2.60 -24.01 22.62
CA MET A 448 -3.13 -22.65 22.61
C MET A 448 -4.62 -22.60 23.00
N VAL A 449 -5.29 -23.74 23.18
CA VAL A 449 -6.73 -23.79 23.46
C VAL A 449 -6.99 -23.58 24.95
N SER A 450 -7.60 -22.46 25.34
CA SER A 450 -7.74 -22.10 26.76
C SER A 450 -9.03 -22.55 27.44
N ASN A 451 -9.96 -23.16 26.70
CA ASN A 451 -11.29 -23.51 27.18
C ASN A 451 -11.68 -24.97 26.91
N LEU A 452 -10.71 -25.87 26.80
CA LEU A 452 -10.94 -27.30 26.53
C LEU A 452 -11.95 -27.94 27.49
N HIS A 453 -11.85 -27.66 28.79
CA HIS A 453 -12.81 -28.11 29.80
C HIS A 453 -14.21 -27.53 29.65
N ASP A 454 -14.34 -26.33 29.06
CA ASP A 454 -15.65 -25.68 28.84
C ASP A 454 -16.37 -26.22 27.60
N VAL A 455 -15.67 -26.96 26.73
CA VAL A 455 -16.18 -27.45 25.44
C VAL A 455 -16.05 -28.96 25.25
N GLU A 456 -15.85 -29.73 26.33
CA GLU A 456 -15.72 -31.20 26.29
C GLU A 456 -16.80 -31.86 25.43
N LYS A 457 -18.04 -31.38 25.51
CA LYS A 457 -19.15 -31.91 24.71
C LYS A 457 -18.97 -31.72 23.19
N VAL A 458 -18.39 -30.59 22.76
CA VAL A 458 -18.09 -30.32 21.34
C VAL A 458 -16.92 -31.18 20.88
N VAL A 459 -15.91 -31.36 21.74
CA VAL A 459 -14.73 -32.20 21.50
C VAL A 459 -15.13 -33.68 21.37
N GLU A 460 -16.01 -34.17 22.25
CA GLU A 460 -16.61 -35.51 22.19
C GLU A 460 -17.48 -35.72 20.95
N GLU A 461 -18.36 -34.76 20.62
CA GLU A 461 -19.23 -34.82 19.43
C GLU A 461 -18.40 -34.87 18.13
N CYS A 462 -17.23 -34.21 18.12
CA CYS A 462 -16.32 -34.17 16.97
C CYS A 462 -15.27 -35.29 16.93
N LYS A 463 -15.23 -36.16 17.94
CA LYS A 463 -14.32 -37.30 18.07
C LYS A 463 -12.84 -36.91 17.96
N VAL A 464 -12.45 -35.83 18.63
CA VAL A 464 -11.05 -35.45 18.77
C VAL A 464 -10.34 -36.49 19.66
N GLU A 465 -9.20 -37.01 19.22
CA GLU A 465 -8.29 -37.79 20.10
C GLU A 465 -7.29 -36.81 20.73
N TYR A 466 -7.31 -36.66 22.07
CA TYR A 466 -6.35 -35.88 22.83
C TYR A 466 -5.88 -36.71 24.03
N GLU A 467 -4.57 -36.82 24.25
CA GLU A 467 -3.99 -37.49 25.42
C GLU A 467 -3.93 -36.48 26.57
N ASP A 468 -4.72 -36.73 27.62
CA ASP A 468 -4.74 -35.92 28.84
C ASP A 468 -3.52 -36.28 29.70
N GLU A 469 -2.44 -35.50 29.61
CA GLU A 469 -1.29 -35.64 30.51
C GLU A 469 -1.58 -35.00 31.89
N GLY A 470 -2.38 -35.72 32.70
CA GLY A 470 -2.16 -35.92 34.13
C GLY A 470 -2.67 -34.88 35.15
N GLU A 471 -3.69 -35.29 35.90
CA GLU A 471 -3.79 -35.08 37.37
C GLU A 471 -4.28 -36.39 38.02
N ASP A 472 -3.35 -37.30 38.33
CA ASP A 472 -3.55 -38.43 39.25
C ASP A 472 -2.50 -38.32 40.36
N GLU A 473 -2.75 -37.50 41.38
CA GLU A 473 -2.05 -37.60 42.68
C GLU A 473 -3.04 -37.37 43.84
N GLU A 474 -3.14 -38.40 44.69
CA GLU A 474 -3.54 -38.41 46.11
C GLU A 474 -5.03 -38.45 46.50
N GLU A 475 -5.65 -39.62 46.35
CA GLU A 475 -6.57 -40.16 47.36
C GLU A 475 -6.10 -41.57 47.76
N ASP A 476 -5.49 -41.71 48.95
CA ASP A 476 -5.50 -42.94 49.76
C ASP A 476 -4.60 -42.79 51.02
N GLU A 477 -5.03 -42.07 52.06
CA GLU A 477 -4.53 -42.30 53.44
C GLU A 477 -5.57 -41.84 54.50
N GLU A 478 -6.70 -42.54 54.62
CA GLU A 478 -7.47 -42.61 55.88
C GLU A 478 -7.98 -44.03 56.09
N GLU A 479 -7.18 -44.89 56.74
CA GLU A 479 -7.63 -45.91 57.70
C GLU A 479 -6.43 -46.76 58.19
N GLU A 480 -5.68 -46.29 59.18
CA GLU A 480 -5.10 -47.19 60.19
C GLU A 480 -4.76 -46.45 61.50
N GLU A 481 -5.81 -46.00 62.19
CA GLU A 481 -5.71 -45.59 63.60
C GLU A 481 -5.57 -46.86 64.48
N SER A 482 -4.38 -47.48 64.53
CA SER A 482 -4.05 -48.45 65.58
C SER A 482 -2.58 -48.87 65.57
N SER A 483 -1.69 -48.08 66.20
CA SER A 483 -0.73 -48.62 67.18
C SER A 483 0.22 -47.55 67.77
N LYS A 484 -0.11 -47.17 69.01
CA LYS A 484 0.83 -47.07 70.15
C LYS A 484 2.10 -46.20 70.00
N LYS A 485 2.03 -45.06 70.68
CA LYS A 485 2.97 -44.63 71.75
C LYS A 485 4.47 -44.86 71.50
N LYS A 486 5.20 -43.75 71.28
CA LYS A 486 6.36 -43.33 72.12
C LYS A 486 6.85 -41.95 71.67
N LEU A 487 6.52 -40.92 72.44
CA LEU A 487 7.42 -40.25 73.41
C LEU A 487 8.36 -39.19 72.82
N ARG A 488 7.97 -37.93 73.08
CA ARG A 488 8.76 -36.89 73.77
C ARG A 488 10.14 -36.52 73.18
N LYS A 489 10.26 -35.28 72.70
CA LYS A 489 10.62 -34.13 73.55
C LYS A 489 10.28 -32.81 72.88
#